data_AF-A0A563VY25-F1
#
_entry.id   AF-A0A563VY25-F1
#
_cell.length_a   1.000
_cell.length_b   1.000
_cell.length_c   1.000
_cell.angle_alpha   90.00
_cell.angle_beta   90.00
_cell.angle_gamma   90.00
#
_symmetry.space_group_name_H-M   'P 1'
#
loop_
_entity.id
_entity.type
_entity.pdbx_description
1 polymer ?
#
loop_
_entity_poly.entity_id
_entity_poly.type
_entity_poly.pdbx_seq_one_letter_code
_entity_poly.pdbx_strand_id
1 'polypeptide(L)'
;MTIAIALMGRTYIDIGAWWLKDEKGEPLSVYAVHKTIEGTENEVTRHTLTRARDGQLEKANISNLKALARLCSIWSGKNLTVDDLIVEESDN
;
A
#
# COMPACT_ATOMS: atom_id res chain seq x y z
N MET A 1 2.75 21.13 -35.80
CA MET A 1 3.53 20.76 -34.60
C MET A 1 2.52 20.18 -33.62
N THR A 2 2.40 18.85 -33.57
CA THR A 2 1.37 18.18 -32.75
C THR A 2 1.87 18.13 -31.32
N ILE A 3 1.17 18.80 -30.41
CA ILE A 3 1.46 18.73 -28.98
C ILE A 3 1.00 17.35 -28.53
N ALA A 4 1.93 16.44 -28.30
CA ALA A 4 1.65 15.21 -27.59
C ALA A 4 1.38 15.58 -26.13
N ILE A 5 0.11 15.69 -25.75
CA ILE A 5 -0.30 15.78 -24.36
C ILE A 5 0.02 14.40 -23.77
N ALA A 6 1.12 14.30 -23.03
CA ALA A 6 1.35 13.15 -22.17
C ALA A 6 0.21 13.14 -21.14
N LEU A 7 -0.78 12.28 -21.34
CA LEU A 7 -1.72 11.88 -20.30
C LEU A 7 -0.86 11.28 -19.18
N MET A 8 -0.47 12.09 -18.20
CA MET A 8 0.36 11.64 -17.08
C MET A 8 -0.53 10.92 -16.09
N GLY A 9 -0.96 9.71 -16.43
CA GLY A 9 -1.57 8.80 -15.48
C GLY A 9 -0.63 8.56 -14.30
N ARG A 10 -1.19 8.42 -13.10
CA ARG A 10 -0.45 8.16 -11.88
C ARG A 10 -0.62 6.70 -11.47
N THR A 11 0.50 6.02 -11.26
CA THR A 11 0.53 4.68 -10.69
C THR A 11 1.04 4.76 -9.25
N TYR A 12 0.27 4.25 -8.30
CA TYR A 12 0.64 4.23 -6.88
C TYR A 12 0.16 2.95 -6.19
N ILE A 13 0.70 2.72 -4.99
CA ILE A 13 0.25 1.64 -4.12
C ILE A 13 -0.76 2.19 -3.12
N ASP A 14 -1.91 1.52 -3.04
CA ASP A 14 -2.93 1.75 -2.01
C ASP A 14 -3.20 0.45 -1.22
N ILE A 15 -3.03 0.51 0.10
CA ILE A 15 -3.34 -0.60 1.01
C ILE A 15 -4.48 -0.29 1.98
N GLY A 16 -5.11 0.89 1.86
CA GLY A 16 -6.14 1.37 2.76
C GLY A 16 -7.34 0.41 2.87
N ALA A 17 -7.67 -0.29 1.79
CA ALA A 17 -8.76 -1.26 1.74
C ALA A 17 -8.58 -2.47 2.69
N TRP A 18 -7.33 -2.82 3.00
CA TRP A 18 -6.99 -3.97 3.86
C TRP A 18 -6.35 -3.55 5.18
N TRP A 19 -6.39 -2.26 5.50
CA TRP A 19 -5.79 -1.73 6.70
C TRP A 19 -6.43 -2.32 7.96
N LEU A 20 -5.59 -2.67 8.94
CA LEU A 20 -6.05 -3.23 10.21
C LEU A 20 -6.95 -2.26 10.97
N LYS A 21 -7.97 -2.82 11.62
CA LYS A 21 -8.95 -2.09 12.41
C LYS A 21 -8.96 -2.62 13.84
N ASP A 22 -9.33 -1.76 14.79
CA ASP A 22 -9.55 -2.16 16.18
C ASP A 22 -10.90 -2.87 16.38
N GLU A 23 -11.21 -3.23 17.63
CA GLU A 23 -12.46 -3.90 18.01
C GLU A 23 -13.72 -3.06 17.71
N LYS A 24 -13.56 -1.74 17.52
CA LYS A 24 -14.65 -0.81 17.17
C LYS A 24 -14.77 -0.61 15.66
N GLY A 25 -13.89 -1.22 14.87
CA GLY A 25 -13.82 -1.06 13.42
C GLY A 25 -13.05 0.18 12.96
N GLU A 26 -12.38 0.88 13.87
CA GLU A 26 -11.60 2.08 13.54
C GLU A 26 -10.20 1.70 13.06
N PRO A 27 -9.64 2.39 12.05
CA PRO A 27 -8.32 2.06 11.51
C PRO A 27 -7.23 2.26 12.57
N LEU A 28 -6.38 1.24 12.74
CA LEU A 28 -5.25 1.32 13.65
C LEU A 28 -4.27 2.42 13.22
N SER A 29 -3.57 3.03 14.19
CA SER A 29 -2.50 3.97 13.86
C SER A 29 -1.35 3.27 13.13
N VAL A 30 -0.63 4.00 12.28
CA VAL A 30 0.58 3.48 11.60
C VAL A 30 1.60 2.96 12.60
N TYR A 31 1.72 3.60 13.76
CA TYR A 31 2.58 3.14 14.84
C TYR A 31 2.16 1.77 15.35
N ALA A 32 0.86 1.58 15.64
CA ALA A 32 0.34 0.31 16.11
C ALA A 32 0.55 -0.80 15.08
N VAL A 33 0.23 -0.54 13.79
CA VAL A 33 0.46 -1.50 12.71
C VAL A 33 1.95 -1.84 12.57
N HIS A 34 2.83 -0.84 12.59
CA HIS A 34 4.28 -1.07 12.53
C HIS A 34 4.77 -1.95 13.68
N LYS A 35 4.26 -1.75 14.90
CA LYS A 35 4.61 -2.59 16.04
C LYS A 35 4.20 -4.05 15.88
N THR A 36 3.16 -4.35 15.10
CA THR A 36 2.77 -5.75 14.81
C THR A 36 3.69 -6.46 13.82
N ILE A 37 4.46 -5.71 13.02
CA ILE A 37 5.32 -6.26 11.95
C ILE A 37 6.82 -6.06 12.23
N GLU A 38 7.17 -5.33 13.29
CA GLU A 38 8.54 -5.05 13.71
C GLU A 38 9.27 -6.37 14.03
N GLY A 39 10.44 -6.59 13.41
CA GLY A 39 11.22 -7.81 13.53
C GLY A 39 10.75 -9.00 12.69
N THR A 40 9.71 -8.84 11.87
CA THR A 40 9.22 -9.89 10.96
C THR A 40 9.91 -9.84 9.60
N GLU A 41 9.79 -10.91 8.81
CA GLU A 41 10.30 -10.92 7.41
C GLU A 41 9.60 -9.89 6.50
N ASN A 42 8.44 -9.38 6.91
CA ASN A 42 7.65 -8.41 6.15
C ASN A 42 7.73 -7.00 6.76
N GLU A 43 8.73 -6.74 7.62
CA GLU A 43 8.92 -5.42 8.21
C GLU A 43 9.15 -4.37 7.12
N VAL A 44 8.34 -3.31 7.16
CA VAL A 44 8.47 -2.12 6.32
C VAL A 44 8.43 -0.89 7.20
N THR A 45 9.11 0.17 6.79
CA THR A 45 9.18 1.39 7.59
C THR A 45 7.80 2.04 7.78
N ARG A 46 7.62 2.76 8.89
CA ARG A 46 6.42 3.59 9.11
C ARG A 46 6.14 4.55 7.96
N HIS A 47 7.18 5.11 7.35
CA HIS A 47 7.03 5.99 6.19
C HIS A 47 6.40 5.26 4.99
N THR A 48 6.88 4.04 4.69
CA THR A 48 6.31 3.19 3.64
C THR A 48 4.84 2.87 3.93
N LEU A 49 4.51 2.49 5.17
CA LEU A 49 3.12 2.20 5.57
C LEU A 49 2.20 3.41 5.41
N THR A 50 2.62 4.59 5.89
CA THR A 50 1.84 5.83 5.74
C THR A 50 1.59 6.12 4.27
N ARG A 51 2.65 6.12 3.45
CA ARG A 51 2.52 6.45 2.02
C ARG A 51 1.68 5.43 1.26
N ALA A 52 1.78 4.15 1.58
CA ALA A 52 0.97 3.11 0.96
C ALA A 52 -0.50 3.20 1.38
N ARG A 53 -0.77 3.45 2.66
CA ARG A 53 -2.15 3.58 3.17
C ARG A 53 -2.86 4.80 2.58
N ASP A 54 -2.12 5.88 2.37
CA ASP A 54 -2.68 7.14 1.91
C ASP A 54 -2.71 7.25 0.36
N GLY A 55 -2.37 6.18 -0.39
CA GLY A 55 -2.36 6.19 -1.86
C GLY A 55 -1.28 7.09 -2.47
N GLN A 56 -0.12 7.18 -1.81
CA GLN A 56 0.97 8.09 -2.18
C GLN A 56 2.32 7.40 -2.41
N LEU A 57 2.35 6.07 -2.40
CA LEU A 57 3.58 5.31 -2.61
C LEU A 57 3.77 4.98 -4.09
N GLU A 58 4.46 5.87 -4.81
CA GLU A 58 4.71 5.77 -6.26
C GLU A 58 5.96 4.96 -6.62
N LYS A 59 6.94 4.87 -5.70
CA LYS A 59 8.26 4.27 -5.94
C LYS A 59 8.69 3.41 -4.76
N ALA A 60 8.15 2.19 -4.70
CA ALA A 60 8.57 1.17 -3.75
C ALA A 60 9.55 0.19 -4.42
N ASN A 61 10.54 -0.28 -3.65
CA ASN A 61 11.35 -1.41 -4.11
C ASN A 61 10.52 -2.71 -4.10
N ILE A 62 10.97 -3.71 -4.86
CA ILE A 62 10.27 -5.00 -5.03
C ILE A 62 10.06 -5.70 -3.67
N SER A 63 11.01 -5.58 -2.74
CA SER A 63 10.91 -6.20 -1.41
C SER A 63 9.76 -5.60 -0.60
N ASN A 64 9.63 -4.28 -0.58
CA ASN A 64 8.54 -3.58 0.09
C ASN A 64 7.19 -3.94 -0.53
N LEU A 65 7.10 -4.00 -1.86
CA LEU A 65 5.85 -4.39 -2.55
C LEU A 65 5.40 -5.80 -2.13
N LYS A 66 6.32 -6.77 -2.14
CA LYS A 66 6.02 -8.14 -1.70
C LYS A 66 5.63 -8.20 -0.24
N ALA A 67 6.32 -7.46 0.63
CA ALA A 67 5.99 -7.38 2.05
C ALA A 67 4.58 -6.80 2.26
N LEU A 68 4.24 -5.69 1.58
CA LEU A 68 2.92 -5.08 1.65
C LEU A 68 1.82 -6.04 1.17
N ALA A 69 2.03 -6.76 0.07
CA ALA A 69 1.05 -7.74 -0.44
C ALA A 69 0.81 -8.89 0.55
N ARG A 70 1.89 -9.41 1.16
CA ARG A 70 1.80 -10.43 2.21
C ARG A 70 1.08 -9.92 3.45
N LEU A 71 1.38 -8.71 3.89
CA LEU A 71 0.72 -8.08 5.02
C LEU A 71 -0.79 -7.91 4.76
N CYS A 72 -1.17 -7.35 3.61
CA CYS A 72 -2.58 -7.21 3.24
C CYS A 72 -3.29 -8.57 3.14
N SER A 73 -2.59 -9.60 2.66
CA SER A 73 -3.12 -10.96 2.63
C SER A 73 -3.42 -11.49 4.03
N ILE A 74 -2.49 -11.32 4.97
CA ILE A 74 -2.64 -11.72 6.37
C ILE A 74 -3.80 -10.96 7.02
N TRP A 75 -3.88 -9.64 6.84
CA TRP A 75 -4.90 -8.80 7.47
C TRP A 75 -6.31 -9.06 6.93
N SER A 76 -6.43 -9.38 5.64
CA SER A 76 -7.72 -9.60 4.98
C SER A 76 -8.18 -11.05 4.98
N GLY A 77 -7.29 -12.00 5.26
CA GLY A 77 -7.55 -13.43 5.10
C GLY A 77 -7.68 -13.88 3.63
N LYS A 78 -7.28 -13.03 2.67
CA LYS A 78 -7.33 -13.31 1.23
C LYS A 78 -5.91 -13.47 0.68
N ASN A 79 -5.76 -14.11 -0.47
CA ASN A 79 -4.47 -14.17 -1.17
C ASN A 79 -4.35 -12.96 -2.10
N LEU A 80 -3.68 -11.90 -1.65
CA LEU A 80 -3.42 -10.68 -2.40
C LEU A 80 -1.99 -10.66 -2.95
N THR A 81 -1.86 -10.17 -4.17
CA THR A 81 -0.60 -10.01 -4.89
C THR A 81 -0.21 -8.53 -4.96
N VAL A 82 0.97 -8.25 -5.50
CA VAL A 82 1.41 -6.86 -5.71
C VAL A 82 0.47 -6.12 -6.67
N ASP A 83 -0.03 -6.81 -7.70
CA ASP A 83 -0.90 -6.24 -8.71
C ASP A 83 -2.24 -5.78 -8.12
N ASP A 84 -2.74 -6.49 -7.09
CA ASP A 84 -3.96 -6.08 -6.38
C ASP A 84 -3.80 -4.75 -5.63
N LEU A 85 -2.57 -4.38 -5.26
CA LEU A 85 -2.30 -3.13 -4.54
C LEU A 85 -2.05 -1.93 -5.46
N ILE A 86 -1.81 -2.19 -6.75
CA ILE A 86 -1.47 -1.15 -7.72
C ILE A 86 -2.75 -0.46 -8.18
N VAL A 87 -2.78 0.86 -8.04
CA VAL A 87 -3.83 1.72 -8.57
C VAL A 87 -3.26 2.54 -9.72
N GLU A 88 -3.93 2.48 -10.87
CA GLU A 88 -3.62 3.26 -12.06
C GLU A 88 -4.74 4.29 -12.29
N GLU A 89 -4.47 5.55 -11.97
CA GLU A 89 -5.38 6.65 -12.27
C GLU A 89 -5.02 7.25 -13.62
N SER A 90 -5.99 7.24 -14.55
CA SER A 90 -5.90 7.98 -15.80
C SER A 90 -6.62 9.31 -15.64
N ASP A 91 -5.95 10.43 -15.96
CA ASP A 91 -6.62 11.73 -16.11
C ASP A 91 -7.65 11.60 -17.25
N ASN A 92 -8.94 11.70 -16.92
CA ASN A 92 -10.06 11.50 -17.83
C ASN A 92 -10.66 12.84 -18.26
#